data_AF-A0ABD4Y6E5-F1
#
_entry.id   AF-A0ABD4Y6E5-F1
#
_cell.length_a   1.000
_cell.length_b   1.000
_cell.length_c   1.000
_cell.angle_alpha   90.00
_cell.angle_beta   90.00
_cell.angle_gamma   90.00
#
_symmetry.space_group_name_H-M   'P 1'
#
loop_
_entity.id
_entity.type
_entity.pdbx_description
1 polymer ?
#
loop_
_entity_poly.entity_id
_entity_poly.type
_entity_poly.pdbx_seq_one_letter_code
_entity_poly.pdbx_strand_id
1 'polypeptide(L)'
;AVAAEHMPQAVQATLSSLDQGLDHLSPALAVQVRQLFDVLGQPLTRGPLTGIWGDWSQASDDQLRTFLLRWQNSSLALLRQGHASLLQMILMAWYACPASWAHCVYPGPPAI
;
A
#
# COMPACT_ATOMS: atom_id res chain seq x y z
N ALA A 1 -6.29 -11.26 -15.48
CA ALA A 1 -6.64 -10.07 -14.69
C ALA A 1 -7.96 -10.33 -14.01
N VAL A 2 -8.16 -9.84 -12.77
CA VAL A 2 -9.46 -9.93 -12.07
C VAL A 2 -10.53 -9.25 -12.93
N ALA A 3 -11.66 -9.92 -13.16
CA ALA A 3 -12.76 -9.32 -13.89
C ALA A 3 -13.27 -8.07 -13.16
N ALA A 4 -13.62 -7.01 -13.90
CA ALA A 4 -13.97 -5.71 -13.32
C ALA A 4 -15.08 -5.79 -12.26
N GLU A 5 -16.04 -6.69 -12.46
CA GLU A 5 -17.13 -7.01 -11.52
C GLU A 5 -16.67 -7.51 -10.15
N HIS A 6 -15.51 -8.19 -10.08
CA HIS A 6 -14.94 -8.74 -8.85
C HIS A 6 -13.90 -7.82 -8.20
N MET A 7 -13.56 -6.69 -8.84
CA MET A 7 -12.54 -5.75 -8.35
C MET A 7 -12.81 -5.23 -6.94
N PRO A 8 -14.04 -4.84 -6.55
CA PRO A 8 -14.30 -4.35 -5.19
C PRO A 8 -14.01 -5.40 -4.12
N GLN A 9 -14.37 -6.66 -4.38
CA GLN A 9 -14.10 -7.78 -3.48
C GLN A 9 -12.59 -8.07 -3.37
N ALA A 10 -11.88 -8.02 -4.49
CA ALA A 10 -10.43 -8.19 -4.53
C ALA A 10 -9.71 -7.09 -3.72
N VAL A 11 -10.13 -5.83 -3.86
CA VAL A 11 -9.61 -4.71 -3.06
C VAL A 11 -9.87 -4.96 -1.57
N GLN A 12 -11.10 -5.30 -1.19
CA GLN A 12 -11.43 -5.54 0.22
C GLN A 12 -10.64 -6.70 0.83
N ALA A 13 -10.47 -7.80 0.10
CA ALA A 13 -9.65 -8.92 0.53
C ALA A 13 -8.18 -8.50 0.72
N THR A 14 -7.64 -7.70 -0.19
CA THR A 14 -6.28 -7.15 -0.09
C THR A 14 -6.12 -6.30 1.16
N LEU A 15 -7.07 -5.40 1.43
CA LEU A 15 -7.02 -4.55 2.62
C LEU A 15 -7.08 -5.39 3.91
N SER A 16 -7.98 -6.38 3.97
CA SER A 16 -8.05 -7.28 5.13
C SER A 16 -6.77 -8.10 5.31
N SER A 17 -6.15 -8.55 4.21
CA SER A 17 -4.87 -9.25 4.28
C SER A 17 -3.72 -8.33 4.69
N LEU A 18 -3.76 -7.06 4.30
CA LEU A 18 -2.79 -6.06 4.73
C LEU A 18 -2.89 -5.86 6.25
N ASP A 19 -4.09 -5.66 6.77
CA ASP A 19 -4.32 -5.51 8.21
C ASP A 19 -3.77 -6.70 9.00
N GLN A 20 -4.08 -7.93 8.55
CA GLN A 20 -3.51 -9.14 9.13
C GLN A 20 -1.98 -9.17 9.07
N GLY A 21 -1.38 -8.77 7.95
CA GLY A 21 0.07 -8.71 7.82
C GLY A 21 0.71 -7.68 8.76
N LEU A 22 0.06 -6.53 8.94
CA LEU A 22 0.52 -5.47 9.84
C LEU A 22 0.49 -5.91 11.32
N ASP A 23 -0.51 -6.70 11.73
CA ASP A 23 -0.62 -7.24 13.09
C ASP A 23 0.50 -8.20 13.48
N HIS A 24 1.18 -8.81 12.50
CA HIS A 24 2.26 -9.78 12.71
C HIS A 24 3.66 -9.18 12.51
N LEU A 25 3.77 -7.86 12.35
CA LEU A 25 5.07 -7.21 12.20
C LEU A 25 5.90 -7.30 13.49
N SER A 26 7.21 -7.40 13.33
CA SER A 26 8.12 -7.20 14.46
C SER A 26 8.00 -5.77 14.99
N PRO A 27 8.28 -5.52 16.30
CA PRO A 27 8.15 -4.19 16.88
C PRO A 27 8.94 -3.11 16.13
N ALA A 28 10.15 -3.44 15.65
CA ALA A 28 10.99 -2.52 14.89
C ALA A 28 10.41 -2.15 13.52
N LEU A 29 9.73 -3.09 12.85
CA LEU A 29 9.04 -2.81 11.59
C LEU A 29 7.75 -2.02 11.83
N ALA A 30 6.99 -2.36 12.87
CA ALA A 30 5.76 -1.65 13.23
C ALA A 30 6.01 -0.15 13.50
N VAL A 31 7.12 0.19 14.17
CA VAL A 31 7.53 1.59 14.38
C VAL A 31 7.80 2.32 13.06
N GLN A 32 8.53 1.69 12.13
CA GLN A 32 8.83 2.30 10.83
C GLN A 32 7.56 2.51 10.00
N VAL A 33 6.65 1.53 10.00
CA VAL A 33 5.35 1.65 9.33
C VAL A 33 4.53 2.76 9.96
N ARG A 34 4.47 2.85 11.29
CA ARG A 34 3.78 3.95 11.99
C ARG A 34 4.36 5.30 11.61
N GLN A 35 5.68 5.47 11.61
CA GLN A 35 6.34 6.72 11.21
C GLN A 35 5.98 7.12 9.77
N LEU A 36 5.94 6.16 8.84
CA LEU A 36 5.49 6.41 7.48
C LEU A 36 4.04 6.94 7.44
N PHE A 37 3.13 6.28 8.18
CA PHE A 37 1.73 6.71 8.24
C PHE A 37 1.54 8.03 9.00
N ASP A 38 2.32 8.33 10.03
CA ASP A 38 2.27 9.60 10.76
C ASP A 38 2.61 10.76 9.81
N VAL A 39 3.66 10.59 9.00
CA VAL A 39 4.08 11.55 7.97
C VAL A 39 2.97 11.77 6.93
N LEU A 40 2.22 10.72 6.56
CA LEU A 40 1.13 10.79 5.60
C LEU A 40 -0.19 11.29 6.22
N GLY A 41 -0.38 11.13 7.53
CA GLY A 41 -1.61 11.45 8.25
C GLY A 41 -1.70 12.91 8.68
N GLN A 42 -0.56 13.54 9.01
CA GLN A 42 -0.52 14.92 9.49
C GLN A 42 -0.53 15.91 8.30
N PRO A 43 -1.46 16.88 8.22
CA PRO A 43 -1.54 17.81 7.09
C PRO A 43 -0.25 18.61 6.83
N LEU A 44 0.46 18.99 7.90
CA LEU A 44 1.70 19.77 7.84
C LEU A 44 2.86 19.01 7.19
N THR A 45 2.89 17.69 7.30
CA THR A 45 3.90 16.83 6.64
C THR A 45 3.37 16.29 5.32
N ARG A 46 2.08 15.92 5.25
CA ARG A 46 1.42 15.40 4.04
C ARG A 46 1.49 16.39 2.89
N GLY A 47 1.10 17.65 3.10
CA GLY A 47 1.09 18.68 2.07
C GLY A 47 2.41 18.81 1.29
N PRO A 48 3.53 19.16 1.94
CA PRO A 48 4.82 19.29 1.26
C PRO A 48 5.33 17.95 0.71
N LEU A 49 5.17 16.86 1.46
CA LEU A 49 5.77 15.57 1.08
C LEU A 49 4.98 14.81 0.04
N THR A 50 3.69 15.07 -0.14
CA THR A 50 2.85 14.39 -1.14
C THR A 50 2.28 15.32 -2.22
N GLY A 51 2.15 16.62 -1.93
CA GLY A 51 1.41 17.58 -2.77
C GLY A 51 -0.09 17.63 -2.45
N ILE A 52 -0.57 16.80 -1.53
CA ILE A 52 -1.99 16.66 -1.17
C ILE A 52 -2.23 17.34 0.18
N TRP A 53 -2.87 18.52 0.14
CA TRP A 53 -3.16 19.31 1.34
C TRP A 53 -4.49 18.94 2.00
N GLY A 54 -5.51 18.62 1.18
CA GLY A 54 -6.82 18.16 1.65
C GLY A 54 -6.82 16.71 2.14
N ASP A 55 -7.96 16.25 2.63
CA ASP A 55 -8.13 14.88 3.10
C ASP A 55 -7.90 13.86 1.99
N TRP A 56 -7.37 12.69 2.36
CA TRP A 56 -7.13 11.59 1.43
C TRP A 56 -8.40 11.14 0.70
N SER A 57 -9.57 11.24 1.34
CA SER A 57 -10.87 10.92 0.72
C SER A 57 -11.32 11.90 -0.37
N GLN A 58 -10.68 13.07 -0.45
CA GLN A 58 -10.93 14.11 -1.45
C GLN A 58 -9.81 14.20 -2.51
N ALA A 59 -8.75 13.42 -2.36
CA ALA A 59 -7.64 13.42 -3.31
C ALA A 59 -8.07 12.79 -4.64
N SER A 60 -7.80 13.46 -5.76
CA SER A 60 -8.09 12.90 -7.07
C SER A 60 -7.09 11.80 -7.45
N ASP A 61 -7.50 10.91 -8.36
CA ASP A 61 -6.61 9.86 -8.89
C ASP A 61 -5.32 10.43 -9.51
N ASP A 62 -5.40 11.61 -10.13
CA ASP A 62 -4.24 12.30 -10.70
C ASP A 62 -3.27 12.82 -9.63
N GLN A 63 -3.81 13.36 -8.53
CA GLN A 63 -3.00 13.76 -7.37
C GLN A 63 -2.30 12.56 -6.74
N LEU A 64 -3.02 11.45 -6.56
CA LEU A 64 -2.47 10.20 -6.03
C LEU A 64 -1.36 9.62 -6.93
N ARG A 65 -1.59 9.62 -8.25
CA ARG A 65 -0.59 9.17 -9.24
C ARG A 65 0.66 10.06 -9.21
N THR A 66 0.47 11.37 -9.22
CA THR A 66 1.56 12.35 -9.17
C THR A 66 2.39 12.20 -7.89
N PHE A 67 1.71 12.03 -6.75
CA PHE A 67 2.34 11.74 -5.46
C PHE A 67 3.25 10.50 -5.53
N LEU A 68 2.72 9.36 -5.98
CA LEU A 68 3.46 8.10 -6.06
C LEU A 68 4.65 8.20 -7.02
N LEU A 69 4.46 8.79 -8.21
CA LEU A 69 5.53 9.01 -9.18
C LEU A 69 6.63 9.92 -8.65
N ARG A 70 6.26 10.97 -7.90
CA ARG A 70 7.22 11.89 -7.29
C ARG A 70 8.06 11.20 -6.23
N TRP A 71 7.45 10.36 -5.39
CA TRP A 71 8.19 9.58 -4.41
C TRP A 71 9.11 8.55 -5.05
N GLN A 72 8.61 7.83 -6.06
CA GLN A 72 9.39 6.86 -6.83
C GLN A 72 10.67 7.47 -7.41
N ASN A 73 10.58 8.68 -7.97
CA ASN A 73 11.65 9.35 -8.70
C ASN A 73 12.38 10.44 -7.89
N SER A 74 12.15 10.50 -6.58
CA SER A 74 12.76 11.51 -5.70
C SER A 74 14.27 11.34 -5.57
N SER A 75 15.01 12.44 -5.48
CA SER A 75 16.44 12.43 -5.12
C SER A 75 16.66 12.05 -3.65
N LEU A 76 15.69 12.36 -2.77
CA LEU A 76 15.70 11.99 -1.36
C LEU A 76 15.43 10.50 -1.19
N ALA A 77 16.40 9.78 -0.62
CA ALA A 77 16.31 8.34 -0.38
C ALA A 77 15.10 7.98 0.51
N LEU A 78 14.77 8.82 1.49
CA LEU A 78 13.63 8.61 2.39
C LEU A 78 12.30 8.50 1.64
N LEU A 79 12.06 9.35 0.63
CA LEU A 79 10.82 9.31 -0.14
C LEU A 79 10.74 8.08 -1.06
N ARG A 80 11.88 7.69 -1.66
CA ARG A 80 11.96 6.45 -2.44
C ARG A 80 11.70 5.22 -1.57
N GLN A 81 12.23 5.21 -0.34
CA GLN A 81 11.96 4.17 0.64
C GLN A 81 10.47 4.15 1.03
N GLY A 82 9.86 5.30 1.29
CA GLY A 82 8.42 5.40 1.56
C GLY A 82 7.57 4.81 0.42
N HIS A 83 7.90 5.13 -0.83
CA HIS A 83 7.23 4.53 -2.00
C HIS A 83 7.43 3.00 -2.05
N ALA A 84 8.67 2.53 -1.87
CA ALA A 84 8.96 1.10 -1.88
C ALA A 84 8.18 0.36 -0.76
N SER A 85 8.10 0.93 0.44
CA SER A 85 7.35 0.35 1.55
C SER A 85 5.85 0.28 1.26
N LEU A 86 5.24 1.34 0.74
CA LEU A 86 3.82 1.34 0.35
C LEU A 86 3.54 0.27 -0.71
N LEU A 87 4.38 0.20 -1.74
CA LEU A 87 4.25 -0.77 -2.81
C LEU A 87 4.42 -2.21 -2.29
N GLN A 88 5.44 -2.47 -1.47
CA GLN A 88 5.70 -3.79 -0.91
C GLN A 88 4.56 -4.26 0.00
N MET A 89 3.98 -3.39 0.81
CA MET A 89 2.83 -3.72 1.66
C MET A 89 1.63 -4.19 0.83
N ILE A 90 1.27 -3.44 -0.21
CA ILE A 90 0.14 -3.81 -1.09
C ILE A 90 0.43 -5.08 -1.89
N LEU A 91 1.65 -5.23 -2.41
CA LEU A 91 2.04 -6.44 -3.14
C LEU A 91 1.94 -7.67 -2.23
N MET A 92 2.49 -7.62 -1.02
CA MET A 92 2.45 -8.74 -0.08
C MET A 92 1.02 -9.10 0.32
N ALA A 93 0.18 -8.10 0.60
CA ALA A 93 -1.22 -8.30 0.90
C ALA A 93 -2.00 -8.93 -0.27
N TRP A 94 -1.69 -8.52 -1.51
CA TRP A 94 -2.31 -9.10 -2.70
C TRP A 94 -1.87 -10.56 -2.92
N TYR A 95 -0.59 -10.86 -2.75
CA TYR A 95 -0.07 -12.23 -2.88
C TYR A 95 -0.67 -13.20 -1.85
N ALA A 96 -1.03 -12.72 -0.67
CA ALA A 96 -1.67 -13.53 0.36
C ALA A 96 -3.16 -13.84 0.08
N CYS A 97 -3.79 -13.13 -0.86
CA CYS A 97 -5.20 -13.33 -1.19
C CYS A 97 -5.42 -14.50 -2.17
N PRO A 98 -6.36 -15.44 -1.91
CA PRO A 98 -6.66 -16.55 -2.83
C PRO A 98 -7.04 -16.12 -4.25
N ALA A 99 -7.68 -14.95 -4.40
CA ALA A 99 -8.04 -14.38 -5.69
C ALA A 99 -6.82 -14.07 -6.58
N SER A 100 -5.61 -13.93 -6.01
CA SER A 100 -4.38 -13.70 -6.78
C SER A 100 -3.70 -14.99 -7.22
N TRP A 101 -3.94 -16.12 -6.55
CA TRP A 101 -3.20 -17.37 -6.76
C TRP A 101 -3.33 -17.91 -8.18
N ALA A 102 -4.57 -17.93 -8.71
CA ALA A 102 -4.84 -18.33 -10.09
C ALA A 102 -4.14 -17.42 -11.12
N HIS A 103 -3.84 -16.18 -10.76
CA HIS A 103 -3.13 -15.22 -11.62
C HIS A 103 -1.61 -15.31 -11.48
N CYS A 104 -1.11 -15.81 -10.34
CA CYS A 104 0.32 -16.03 -10.09
C CYS A 104 0.79 -17.44 -10.45
N VAL A 105 -0.07 -18.28 -11.05
CA VAL A 105 0.20 -19.72 -11.31
C VAL A 105 0.61 -20.46 -10.02
N TYR A 106 0.11 -19.99 -8.88
CA TYR A 106 0.31 -20.63 -7.60
C TYR A 106 -0.93 -21.48 -7.30
N PRO A 107 -0.80 -22.80 -7.08
CA PRO A 107 -1.96 -23.67 -6.82
C PRO A 107 -2.57 -23.46 -5.42
N GLY A 108 -2.02 -22.54 -4.62
CA GLY A 108 -2.37 -22.38 -3.21
C GLY A 108 -1.41 -23.17 -2.29
N PRO A 109 -1.45 -22.90 -0.98
CA PRO A 109 -0.69 -23.67 0.00
C PRO A 109 -1.14 -25.14 -0.02
N PRO A 110 -0.23 -26.10 0.21
CA PRO A 110 -0.59 -27.51 0.24
C PRO A 110 -1.65 -27.77 1.30
N ALA A 111 -2.72 -28.49 0.92
CA ALA A 111 -3.68 -29.00 1.87
C ALA A 111 -3.00 -30.10 2.72
N ILE A 112 -3.09 -29.97 4.04
CA ILE A 112 -2.62 -30.97 5.01
C ILE A 112 -3.60 -32.14 5.08
#